data_AF-A0A7W8YHY3-F1
#
_entry.id   AF-A0A7W8YHY3-F1
#
_cell.length_a   1.000
_cell.length_b   1.000
_cell.length_c   1.000
_cell.angle_alpha   90.00
_cell.angle_beta   90.00
_cell.angle_gamma   90.00
#
_symmetry.space_group_name_H-M   'P 1'
#
loop_
_entity.id
_entity.type
_entity.pdbx_description
1 polymer ?
#
loop_
_entity_poly.entity_id
_entity_poly.type
_entity_poly.pdbx_seq_one_letter_code
_entity_poly.pdbx_strand_id
1 'polypeptide(L)'
;MPAGLTLAPVAWLVDAPLPALSLQQVLAYAYLCLAGALLAYALWFRGIARLAPVAISSLGLLSPLMAVMLGLLMVLVSVLAVQWASAKS
;
A
#
# COMPACT_ATOMS: atom_id res chain seq x y z
N MET A 1 5.12 -18.10 -5.17
CA MET A 1 6.57 -17.84 -5.35
C MET A 1 7.01 -16.89 -4.24
N PRO A 2 8.05 -17.23 -3.46
CA PRO A 2 8.31 -16.58 -2.18
C PRO A 2 9.13 -15.30 -2.37
N ALA A 3 8.49 -14.25 -2.89
CA ALA A 3 9.09 -12.92 -2.99
C ALA A 3 9.59 -12.40 -1.63
N GLY A 4 8.97 -12.84 -0.52
CA GLY A 4 9.40 -12.52 0.83
C GLY A 4 10.73 -13.16 1.24
N LEU A 5 11.03 -14.39 0.81
CA LEU A 5 12.29 -15.06 1.16
C LEU A 5 13.48 -14.45 0.42
N THR A 6 13.28 -14.00 -0.83
CA THR A 6 14.36 -13.40 -1.63
C THR A 6 14.72 -11.98 -1.19
N LEU A 7 13.77 -11.26 -0.57
CA LEU A 7 14.01 -9.91 -0.04
C LEU A 7 14.61 -9.91 1.38
N ALA A 8 14.40 -10.98 2.15
CA ALA A 8 14.94 -11.13 3.50
C ALA A 8 16.47 -10.92 3.61
N PRO A 9 17.34 -11.50 2.77
CA PRO A 9 18.78 -11.28 2.88
C PRO A 9 19.21 -9.86 2.52
N VAL A 10 18.50 -9.19 1.59
CA VAL A 10 18.78 -7.81 1.20
C VAL A 10 18.36 -6.84 2.31
N ALA A 11 17.19 -7.06 2.93
CA ALA A 11 16.74 -6.29 4.09
C ALA A 11 17.75 -6.39 5.24
N TRP A 12 18.26 -7.60 5.52
CA TRP A 12 19.22 -7.81 6.61
C TRP A 12 20.58 -7.13 6.39
N LEU A 13 20.98 -6.90 5.14
CA LEU A 13 22.22 -6.20 4.76
C LEU A 13 22.10 -4.67 4.81
N VAL A 14 20.88 -4.12 4.70
CA VAL A 14 20.63 -2.68 4.54
C VAL A 14 19.99 -2.03 5.77
N ASP A 15 19.21 -2.79 6.55
CA ASP A 15 18.53 -2.23 7.73
C ASP A 15 19.49 -2.02 8.91
N ALA A 16 19.45 -0.80 9.47
CA ALA A 16 20.04 -0.48 10.76
C ALA A 16 19.37 -1.33 11.87
N PRO A 17 20.07 -1.67 12.97
CA PRO A 17 19.53 -2.53 14.01
C PRO A 17 18.19 -2.01 14.52
N LEU A 18 17.12 -2.79 14.25
CA LEU A 18 15.77 -2.44 14.68
C LEU A 18 15.77 -2.25 16.19
N PRO A 19 15.31 -1.08 16.70
CA PRO A 19 15.14 -0.90 18.14
C PRO A 19 14.26 -2.02 18.67
N ALA A 20 14.67 -2.63 19.79
CA ALA A 20 14.01 -3.80 20.33
C ALA A 20 12.51 -3.51 20.55
N LEU A 21 11.67 -4.07 19.69
CA LEU A 21 10.22 -3.97 19.79
C LEU A 21 9.80 -4.57 21.12
N SER A 22 9.18 -3.77 21.98
CA SER A 22 8.67 -4.28 23.25
C SER A 22 7.51 -5.25 22.99
N LEU A 23 7.28 -6.21 23.89
CA LEU A 23 6.19 -7.17 23.77
C LEU A 23 4.83 -6.49 23.53
N GLN A 24 4.62 -5.31 24.14
CA GLN A 24 3.43 -4.51 23.96
C GLN A 24 3.28 -3.97 22.52
N GLN A 25 4.38 -3.53 21.89
CA GLN A 25 4.35 -3.06 20.49
C GLN A 25 4.06 -4.21 19.52
N VAL A 26 4.62 -5.39 19.78
CA VAL A 26 4.35 -6.59 18.97
C VAL A 26 2.88 -6.99 19.08
N LEU A 27 2.32 -7.01 20.30
CA LEU A 27 0.90 -7.34 20.50
C LEU A 27 -0.03 -6.31 19.88
N ALA A 28 0.31 -5.02 19.97
CA ALA A 28 -0.45 -3.96 19.31
C ALA A 28 -0.41 -4.10 17.78
N TYR A 29 0.75 -4.41 17.22
CA TYR A 29 0.90 -4.65 15.78
C TYR A 29 0.13 -5.89 15.33
N ALA A 30 0.23 -7.00 16.08
CA ALA A 30 -0.53 -8.22 15.81
C ALA A 30 -2.04 -7.96 15.89
N TYR A 31 -2.51 -7.21 16.88
CA TYR A 31 -3.91 -6.82 16.99
C TYR A 31 -4.36 -5.97 15.79
N LEU A 32 -3.59 -4.97 15.40
CA LEU A 32 -3.89 -4.13 14.24
C LEU A 32 -3.91 -4.94 12.94
N CYS A 33 -2.94 -5.83 12.73
CA CYS A 33 -2.90 -6.73 11.59
C CYS A 33 -4.11 -7.66 11.57
N LEU A 34 -4.45 -8.29 12.70
CA LEU A 34 -5.59 -9.21 12.79
C LEU A 34 -6.92 -8.47 12.62
N ALA A 35 -7.13 -7.37 13.33
CA ALA A 35 -8.35 -6.58 13.23
C ALA A 35 -8.50 -5.96 11.83
N GLY A 36 -7.43 -5.40 11.28
CA GLY A 36 -7.39 -4.83 9.94
C GLY A 36 -7.61 -5.88 8.85
N ALA A 37 -6.93 -7.03 8.95
CA ALA A 37 -7.12 -8.13 8.02
C ALA A 37 -8.53 -8.71 8.11
N LEU A 38 -9.05 -8.97 9.30
CA LEU A 38 -10.39 -9.50 9.49
C LEU A 38 -11.46 -8.53 8.98
N LEU A 39 -11.30 -7.23 9.24
CA LEU A 39 -12.21 -6.20 8.73
C LEU A 39 -12.13 -6.10 7.20
N ALA A 40 -10.93 -6.09 6.62
CA ALA A 40 -10.73 -6.09 5.18
C ALA A 40 -11.34 -7.34 4.53
N TYR A 41 -11.14 -8.51 5.13
CA TYR A 41 -11.71 -9.77 4.67
C TYR A 41 -13.23 -9.75 4.78
N ALA A 42 -13.78 -9.32 5.92
CA ALA A 42 -15.23 -9.20 6.10
C ALA A 42 -15.87 -8.22 5.12
N LEU A 43 -15.23 -7.08 4.85
CA LEU A 43 -15.67 -6.10 3.85
C LEU A 43 -15.58 -6.66 2.43
N TRP A 44 -14.49 -7.37 2.11
CA TRP A 44 -14.28 -8.02 0.82
C TRP A 44 -15.35 -9.09 0.55
N PHE A 45 -15.56 -10.00 1.50
CA PHE A 45 -16.55 -11.08 1.38
C PHE A 45 -17.97 -10.54 1.38
N ARG A 46 -18.29 -9.55 2.23
CA ARG A 46 -19.60 -8.91 2.25
C ARG A 46 -19.85 -8.09 0.99
N GLY A 47 -18.80 -7.50 0.42
CA GLY A 47 -18.81 -6.83 -0.87
C GLY A 47 -19.12 -7.81 -1.99
N ILE A 48 -18.31 -8.85 -2.16
CA ILE A 48 -18.53 -9.88 -3.18
C ILE A 48 -19.92 -10.52 -3.07
N ALA A 49 -20.40 -10.78 -1.86
CA ALA A 49 -21.71 -11.39 -1.63
C ALA A 49 -22.91 -10.49 -2.05
N ARG A 50 -22.69 -9.18 -2.21
CA ARG A 50 -23.76 -8.20 -2.55
C ARG A 50 -23.57 -7.52 -3.90
N LEU A 51 -22.44 -7.72 -4.56
CA LEU A 51 -22.07 -7.04 -5.80
C LEU A 51 -22.28 -7.97 -7.00
N ALA A 52 -22.97 -7.47 -8.03
CA ALA A 52 -23.11 -8.17 -9.31
C ALA A 52 -21.72 -8.37 -9.95
N PRO A 53 -21.50 -9.44 -10.76
CA PRO A 53 -20.19 -9.80 -11.33
C PRO A 53 -19.46 -8.65 -12.03
N VAL A 54 -20.22 -7.69 -12.60
CA VAL A 54 -19.67 -6.50 -13.27
C VAL A 54 -18.88 -5.59 -12.34
N ALA A 55 -19.29 -5.44 -11.08
CA ALA A 55 -18.63 -4.55 -10.13
C ALA A 55 -17.35 -5.16 -9.52
N ILE A 56 -17.27 -6.49 -9.47
CA ILE A 56 -16.05 -7.22 -9.12
C ILE A 56 -14.99 -7.02 -10.21
N SER A 57 -15.39 -7.07 -11.49
CA SER A 57 -14.51 -6.74 -12.61
C SER A 57 -14.04 -5.27 -12.57
N SER A 58 -14.92 -4.33 -12.17
CA SER A 58 -14.56 -2.92 -11.97
C SER A 58 -13.55 -2.71 -10.82
N LEU A 59 -13.59 -3.50 -9.74
CA LEU A 59 -12.57 -3.44 -8.68
C LEU A 59 -11.18 -3.84 -9.18
N GLY A 60 -11.10 -4.83 -10.08
CA GLY A 60 -9.85 -5.19 -10.76
C GLY A 60 -9.31 -4.05 -11.64
N LEU A 61 -10.20 -3.34 -12.33
CA LEU A 61 -9.88 -2.15 -13.13
C LEU A 61 -9.57 -0.90 -12.28
N LEU A 62 -9.99 -0.87 -11.01
CA LEU A 62 -9.69 0.23 -10.11
C LEU A 62 -8.18 0.36 -9.85
N SER A 63 -7.45 -0.76 -9.82
CA SER A 63 -5.99 -0.75 -9.65
C SER A 63 -5.26 -0.01 -10.79
N PRO A 64 -5.43 -0.37 -12.08
CA PRO A 64 -4.83 0.39 -13.16
C PRO A 64 -5.39 1.81 -13.25
N LEU A 65 -6.67 2.03 -12.93
CA LEU A 65 -7.24 3.38 -12.88
C LEU A 65 -6.53 4.27 -11.85
N MET A 66 -6.35 3.78 -10.63
CA MET A 66 -5.63 4.49 -9.58
C MET A 66 -4.16 4.69 -9.94
N ALA A 67 -3.52 3.70 -10.58
CA ALA A 67 -2.15 3.85 -11.07
C ALA A 67 -2.04 4.98 -12.11
N VAL A 68 -2.97 5.09 -13.06
CA VAL A 68 -3.02 6.17 -14.03
C VAL A 68 -3.29 7.52 -13.35
N MET A 69 -4.23 7.59 -12.41
CA MET A 69 -4.52 8.81 -11.67
C MET A 69 -3.32 9.30 -10.85
N LEU A 70 -2.65 8.40 -10.13
CA LEU A 70 -1.44 8.72 -9.38
C LEU A 70 -0.30 9.12 -10.30
N GLY A 71 -0.11 8.43 -11.43
CA GLY A 71 0.87 8.80 -12.44
C GLY A 71 0.64 10.21 -12.99
N LEU A 72 -0.60 10.56 -13.32
CA LEU A 72 -0.96 11.88 -13.80
C LEU A 72 -0.76 12.96 -12.72
N LEU A 73 -1.12 12.67 -11.46
CA LEU A 73 -0.89 13.56 -10.33
C LEU A 73 0.60 13.79 -10.09
N MET A 74 1.42 12.74 -10.21
CA MET A 74 2.87 12.81 -10.06
C MET A 74 3.51 13.65 -11.17
N VAL A 75 3.00 13.54 -12.41
CA VAL A 75 3.42 14.42 -13.51
C VAL A 75 3.05 15.87 -13.21
N LEU A 76 1.82 16.13 -12.76
CA LEU A 76 1.35 17.48 -12.45
C LEU A 76 2.19 18.13 -11.32
N VAL A 77 2.45 17.38 -10.24
CA VAL A 77 3.26 17.89 -9.12
C VAL A 77 4.71 18.15 -9.55
N SER A 78 5.27 17.31 -10.43
CA SER A 78 6.62 17.49 -10.96
C SER A 78 6.73 18.74 -11.83
N VAL A 79 5.75 18.99 -12.71
CA VAL A 79 5.75 20.19 -13.57
C VAL A 79 5.66 21.44 -12.72
N LEU A 80 4.78 21.45 -11.71
CA LEU A 80 4.64 22.57 -10.78
C LEU A 80 5.96 22.82 -10.04
N ALA A 81 6.59 21.78 -9.50
CA ALA A 81 7.86 21.89 -8.78
C ALA A 81 8.99 22.49 -9.63
N VAL A 82 9.09 22.11 -10.90
CA VAL A 82 10.08 22.68 -11.83
C VAL A 82 9.84 24.17 -12.07
N GLN A 83 8.58 24.58 -12.27
CA GLN A 83 8.22 26.00 -12.45
C GLN A 83 8.53 26.85 -11.22
N TRP A 84 8.24 26.34 -10.01
CA TRP A 84 8.59 27.01 -8.75
C TRP A 84 10.10 27.17 -8.58
N ALA A 85 10.89 26.19 -9.01
CA ALA A 85 12.35 26.26 -8.94
C ALA A 85 12.90 27.31 -9.91
N SER A 86 12.38 27.37 -11.15
CA SER A 86 12.76 28.39 -12.13
C SER A 86 12.34 29.81 -11.74
N ALA A 87 11.21 29.98 -11.04
CA ALA A 87 10.79 31.29 -10.55
C ALA A 87 11.66 31.84 -9.40
N LYS A 88 12.51 31.00 -8.80
CA LYS A 88 13.39 31.35 -7.67
C LYS A 88 14.85 31.56 -8.08
N SER A 89 15.23 31.31 -9.35
CA SER A 89 16.56 31.61 -9.92
C SER A 89 16.52 32.89 -10.74
#